data_AF-H6UWX4-F1
#
_entry.id   AF-H6UWX4-F1
#
_cell.length_a   1.000
_cell.length_b   1.000
_cell.length_c   1.000
_cell.angle_alpha   90.00
_cell.angle_beta   90.00
_cell.angle_gamma   90.00
#
_symmetry.space_group_name_H-M   'P 1'
#
loop_
_entity.id
_entity.type
_entity.pdbx_description
1 polymer ?
#
loop_
_entity_poly.entity_id
_entity_poly.type
_entity_poly.pdbx_seq_one_letter_code
_entity_poly.pdbx_strand_id
1 'polypeptide(L)'
;KLRLKEAPNISREVVKQLLPKAPPLQQILDLHDFQGDALQPEDFLEEDEYHATTETVISMAQETDPAVQTDGSPLCCHFHFSPKVMFTKVLKAQLWVYLRPVPRPATVYLQILRLKPLTGEGTAGGGGGGRRHIRIRSLKIDLHSRSGHWQSIDFKQVLHSWFRQPQSNWGIEINAFDPSGTDLAVTSLGPGAEGL
;
A
#
# COMPACT_ATOMS: atom_id res chain seq x y z
N LYS A 1 8.67 18.72 -17.13
CA LYS A 1 10.11 18.40 -16.93
C LYS A 1 10.28 17.60 -15.64
N LEU A 2 10.88 16.40 -15.69
CA LEU A 2 10.97 15.44 -14.57
C LEU A 2 12.03 15.79 -13.50
N ARG A 3 12.73 16.94 -13.64
CA ARG A 3 13.78 17.41 -12.72
C ARG A 3 14.90 16.38 -12.45
N LEU A 4 15.17 15.52 -13.43
CA LEU A 4 16.29 14.58 -13.38
C LEU A 4 17.53 15.22 -14.03
N LYS A 5 18.71 15.02 -13.42
CA LYS A 5 20.00 15.47 -13.97
C LYS A 5 20.38 14.69 -15.22
N GLU A 6 20.09 13.39 -15.23
CA GLU A 6 20.38 12.45 -16.31
C GLU A 6 19.21 11.47 -16.47
N ALA A 7 19.13 10.80 -17.63
CA ALA A 7 18.12 9.78 -17.86
C ALA A 7 18.37 8.56 -16.95
N PRO A 8 17.31 7.91 -16.41
CA PRO A 8 17.49 6.70 -15.63
C PRO A 8 18.10 5.59 -16.48
N ASN A 9 19.25 5.05 -16.04
CA ASN A 9 19.90 3.93 -16.71
C ASN A 9 19.32 2.61 -16.21
N ILE A 10 18.13 2.23 -16.70
CA ILE A 10 17.43 1.01 -16.32
C ILE A 10 17.02 0.23 -17.58
N SER A 11 17.40 -1.05 -17.66
CA SER A 11 17.04 -1.89 -18.81
C SER A 11 15.59 -2.36 -18.71
N ARG A 12 14.99 -2.75 -19.85
CA ARG A 12 13.60 -3.24 -19.89
C ARG A 12 13.40 -4.51 -19.07
N GLU A 13 14.43 -5.34 -18.96
CA GLU A 13 14.45 -6.56 -18.16
C GLU A 13 14.42 -6.23 -16.68
N VAL A 14 15.23 -5.26 -16.25
CA VAL A 14 15.26 -4.78 -14.86
C VAL A 14 13.93 -4.11 -14.50
N VAL A 15 13.34 -3.33 -15.41
CA VAL A 15 11.99 -2.77 -15.25
C VAL A 15 10.97 -3.88 -15.00
N LYS A 16 10.96 -4.96 -15.80
CA LYS A 16 10.02 -6.09 -15.62
C LYS A 16 10.20 -6.86 -14.30
N GLN A 17 11.41 -6.86 -13.74
CA GLN A 17 11.70 -7.50 -12.45
C GLN A 17 11.33 -6.62 -11.27
N LEU A 18 11.52 -5.30 -11.40
CA LEU A 18 11.33 -4.34 -10.31
C LEU A 18 9.92 -3.73 -10.25
N LEU A 19 9.19 -3.68 -11.38
CA LEU A 19 7.83 -3.13 -11.38
C LEU A 19 6.85 -4.15 -10.82
N PRO A 20 6.15 -3.80 -9.72
CA PRO A 20 5.15 -4.69 -9.20
C PRO A 20 3.97 -4.77 -10.15
N LYS A 21 3.42 -5.97 -10.32
CA LYS A 21 2.23 -6.23 -11.14
C LYS A 21 0.96 -5.91 -10.35
N ALA A 22 0.99 -4.77 -9.66
CA ALA A 22 -0.12 -4.28 -8.86
C ALA A 22 -1.21 -3.71 -9.79
N PRO A 23 -2.49 -4.05 -9.57
CA PRO A 23 -3.59 -3.52 -10.36
C PRO A 23 -3.59 -2.00 -10.58
N PRO A 24 -3.31 -1.13 -9.58
CA PRO A 24 -3.28 0.31 -9.82
C PRO A 24 -2.17 0.75 -10.78
N LEU A 25 -1.04 0.06 -10.82
CA LEU A 25 0.03 0.36 -11.76
C LEU A 25 -0.33 -0.11 -13.17
N GLN A 26 -0.93 -1.29 -13.30
CA GLN A 26 -1.41 -1.80 -14.59
C GLN A 26 -2.46 -0.86 -15.20
N GLN A 27 -3.40 -0.37 -14.41
CA GLN A 27 -4.39 0.61 -14.87
C GLN A 27 -3.76 1.89 -15.40
N ILE A 28 -2.70 2.39 -14.76
CA ILE A 28 -1.97 3.56 -15.27
C ILE A 28 -1.27 3.21 -16.58
N LEU A 29 -0.58 2.08 -16.66
CA LEU A 29 0.11 1.68 -17.89
C LEU A 29 -0.87 1.52 -19.07
N ASP A 30 -1.99 0.84 -18.84
CA ASP A 30 -3.03 0.62 -19.84
C ASP A 30 -3.56 1.96 -20.39
N LEU A 31 -3.81 2.96 -19.52
CA LEU A 31 -4.29 4.29 -19.94
C LEU A 31 -3.32 5.00 -20.90
N HIS A 32 -2.02 4.75 -20.81
CA HIS A 32 -1.00 5.41 -21.62
C HIS A 32 -0.64 4.59 -22.88
N ASP A 33 -0.83 3.27 -22.89
CA ASP A 33 -0.62 2.43 -24.08
C ASP A 33 -1.62 2.77 -25.22
N PHE A 34 -2.82 3.26 -24.89
CA PHE A 34 -3.81 3.69 -25.90
C PHE A 34 -3.52 5.06 -26.55
N GLN A 35 -2.58 5.85 -26.02
CA GLN A 35 -2.20 7.15 -26.60
C GLN A 35 -1.11 7.03 -27.69
N GLY A 36 -0.59 5.83 -27.92
CA GLY A 36 0.53 5.59 -28.83
C GLY A 36 0.24 5.71 -30.33
N ASP A 37 -1.03 5.76 -30.76
CA ASP A 37 -1.40 5.73 -32.20
C ASP A 37 -2.42 6.80 -32.62
N ALA A 38 -2.81 7.70 -31.72
CA ALA A 38 -3.70 8.83 -32.03
C ALA A 38 -2.90 10.09 -32.32
N LEU A 39 -2.27 10.14 -33.50
CA LEU A 39 -1.86 11.42 -34.10
C LEU A 39 -3.11 12.18 -34.57
N GLN A 40 -3.70 12.97 -33.67
CA GLN A 40 -4.47 14.15 -34.05
C GLN A 40 -4.00 15.34 -33.21
N PRO A 41 -3.32 16.34 -33.81
CA PRO A 41 -3.10 17.62 -33.18
C PRO A 41 -4.38 18.44 -33.36
N GLU A 42 -5.39 18.21 -32.55
CA GLU A 42 -6.61 19.01 -32.55
C GLU A 42 -6.83 19.56 -31.15
N ASP A 43 -6.66 20.87 -31.06
CA ASP A 43 -7.13 21.78 -30.03
C ASP A 43 -6.76 21.45 -28.57
N PHE A 44 -5.58 21.94 -28.18
CA PHE A 44 -5.38 22.45 -26.83
C PHE A 44 -6.34 23.63 -26.60
N LEU A 45 -7.63 23.35 -26.43
CA LEU A 45 -8.46 24.22 -25.64
C LEU A 45 -7.81 24.24 -24.26
N GLU A 46 -7.41 25.42 -23.81
CA GLU A 46 -7.08 25.68 -22.40
C GLU A 46 -8.31 25.25 -21.59
N GLU A 47 -8.35 23.98 -21.19
CA GLU A 47 -9.35 23.50 -20.24
C GLU A 47 -9.12 24.31 -18.96
N ASP A 48 -10.07 25.21 -18.71
CA ASP A 48 -10.14 26.14 -17.60
C ASP A 48 -9.37 25.65 -16.37
N GLU A 49 -8.29 26.38 -16.04
CA GLU A 49 -7.49 26.26 -14.81
C GLU A 49 -8.32 26.43 -13.52
N TYR A 50 -9.64 26.62 -13.64
CA TYR A 50 -10.60 26.81 -12.56
C TYR A 50 -11.22 25.50 -12.02
N HIS A 51 -11.16 24.39 -12.76
CA HIS A 51 -11.71 23.11 -12.29
C HIS A 51 -10.64 22.25 -11.60
N ALA A 52 -10.95 21.75 -10.40
CA ALA A 52 -10.04 20.88 -9.64
C ALA A 52 -9.75 19.58 -10.41
N THR A 53 -8.49 19.37 -10.77
CA THR A 53 -8.04 18.14 -11.44
C THR A 53 -8.00 16.97 -10.46
N THR A 54 -8.52 15.82 -10.88
CA THR A 54 -8.46 14.59 -10.08
C THR A 54 -7.13 13.87 -10.35
N GLU A 55 -6.19 14.00 -9.44
CA GLU A 55 -4.91 13.28 -9.50
C GLU A 55 -5.00 11.92 -8.79
N THR A 56 -4.40 10.87 -9.37
CA THR A 56 -4.21 9.57 -8.70
C THR A 56 -2.80 9.50 -8.12
N VAL A 57 -2.69 9.17 -6.83
CA VAL A 57 -1.42 9.05 -6.12
C VAL A 57 -1.22 7.61 -5.67
N ILE A 58 -0.08 7.01 -6.03
CA ILE A 58 0.35 5.70 -5.54
C ILE A 58 1.48 5.94 -4.53
N SER A 59 1.29 5.42 -3.31
CA SER A 59 2.30 5.45 -2.25
C SER A 59 2.67 4.01 -1.89
N MET A 60 3.97 3.72 -1.91
CA MET A 60 4.50 2.42 -1.50
C MET A 60 4.68 2.39 0.02
N ALA A 61 4.46 1.22 0.61
CA ALA A 61 4.73 1.02 2.03
C ALA A 61 6.24 1.13 2.30
N GLN A 62 6.57 1.76 3.42
CA GLN A 62 7.92 1.94 3.92
C GLN A 62 8.09 1.21 5.25
N GLU A 63 9.35 1.12 5.69
CA GLU A 63 9.67 0.56 6.99
C GLU A 63 9.01 1.37 8.11
N THR A 64 8.58 0.68 9.17
CA THR A 64 7.96 1.30 10.34
C THR A 64 9.00 1.98 11.22
N ASP A 65 8.54 2.92 12.04
CA ASP A 65 9.39 3.55 13.06
C ASP A 65 9.81 2.50 14.12
N PRO A 66 11.08 2.42 14.53
CA PRO A 66 11.52 1.54 15.61
C PRO A 66 10.71 1.68 16.90
N ALA A 67 10.11 2.83 17.17
CA ALA A 67 9.25 3.08 18.32
C ALA A 67 7.97 2.21 18.35
N VAL A 68 7.56 1.63 17.22
CA VAL A 68 6.41 0.71 17.13
C VAL A 68 6.83 -0.75 16.94
N GLN A 69 8.13 -1.03 16.84
CA GLN A 69 8.66 -2.37 16.61
C GLN A 69 9.03 -3.06 17.92
N THR A 70 8.68 -4.33 18.05
CA THR A 70 9.19 -5.23 19.09
C THR A 70 10.07 -6.28 18.42
N ASP A 71 11.33 -6.37 18.83
CA ASP A 71 12.33 -7.29 18.25
C ASP A 71 12.43 -7.17 16.71
N GLY A 72 12.35 -5.94 16.19
CA GLY A 72 12.42 -5.65 14.75
C GLY A 72 11.13 -5.97 13.98
N SER A 73 10.02 -6.26 14.65
CA SER A 73 8.74 -6.57 14.01
C SER A 73 7.61 -5.66 14.53
N PRO A 74 6.69 -5.19 13.67
CA PRO A 74 6.63 -5.46 12.23
C PRO A 74 7.52 -4.49 11.43
N LEU A 75 8.31 -4.99 10.47
CA LEU A 75 9.15 -4.15 9.61
C LEU A 75 8.33 -3.17 8.74
N CYS A 76 7.12 -3.56 8.34
CA CYS A 76 6.20 -2.78 7.51
C CYS A 76 4.84 -2.71 8.25
N CYS A 77 4.00 -1.69 8.06
CA CYS A 77 3.98 -0.75 6.94
C CYS A 77 3.66 0.69 7.36
N HIS A 78 4.58 1.60 7.10
CA HIS A 78 4.35 3.04 7.24
C HIS A 78 4.13 3.68 5.87
N PHE A 79 3.21 4.66 5.79
CA PHE A 79 2.93 5.39 4.55
C PHE A 79 3.21 6.86 4.77
N HIS A 80 4.14 7.41 3.98
CA HIS A 80 4.42 8.84 3.98
C HIS A 80 3.62 9.52 2.87
N PHE A 81 3.03 10.67 3.20
CA PHE A 81 2.27 11.49 2.26
C PHE A 81 2.86 12.89 2.23
N SER A 82 3.02 13.45 1.03
CA SER A 82 3.50 14.83 0.91
C SER A 82 2.42 15.80 1.41
N PRO A 83 2.81 16.99 1.90
CA PRO A 83 1.84 18.02 2.29
C PRO A 83 0.83 18.33 1.18
N LYS A 84 1.27 18.40 -0.10
CA LYS A 84 0.37 18.62 -1.25
C LYS A 84 -0.78 17.61 -1.24
N VAL A 85 -0.50 16.32 -1.02
CA VAL A 85 -1.51 15.25 -1.01
C VAL A 85 -2.37 15.29 0.25
N MET A 86 -1.79 15.59 1.42
CA MET A 86 -2.53 15.63 2.68
C MET A 86 -3.58 16.76 2.72
N PHE A 87 -3.36 17.85 1.99
CA PHE A 87 -4.29 18.98 1.91
C PHE A 87 -5.38 18.83 0.82
N THR A 88 -5.41 17.73 0.05
CA THR A 88 -6.47 17.51 -0.95
C THR A 88 -7.65 16.70 -0.40
N LYS A 89 -8.80 16.83 -1.07
CA LYS A 89 -9.98 16.04 -0.77
C LYS A 89 -9.83 14.62 -1.31
N VAL A 90 -9.81 13.63 -0.42
CA VAL A 90 -9.78 12.21 -0.80
C VAL A 90 -11.14 11.77 -1.35
N LEU A 91 -11.22 11.50 -2.66
CA LEU A 91 -12.42 10.96 -3.31
C LEU A 91 -12.55 9.44 -3.08
N LYS A 92 -11.45 8.70 -3.26
CA LYS A 92 -11.33 7.24 -3.10
C LYS A 92 -9.95 6.91 -2.56
N ALA A 93 -9.83 5.86 -1.76
CA ALA A 93 -8.53 5.30 -1.37
C ALA A 93 -8.62 3.79 -1.20
N GLN A 94 -7.68 3.08 -1.79
CA GLN A 94 -7.60 1.62 -1.70
C GLN A 94 -6.20 1.22 -1.25
N LEU A 95 -6.14 0.41 -0.21
CA LEU A 95 -4.94 -0.34 0.15
C LEU A 95 -4.93 -1.63 -0.67
N TRP A 96 -3.83 -1.90 -1.36
CA TRP A 96 -3.62 -3.13 -2.11
C TRP A 96 -2.63 -4.02 -1.37
N VAL A 97 -3.02 -5.27 -1.14
CA VAL A 97 -2.21 -6.28 -0.45
C VAL A 97 -2.07 -7.49 -1.35
N TYR A 98 -0.84 -7.93 -1.59
CA TYR A 98 -0.62 -9.19 -2.29
C TYR A 98 -0.60 -10.35 -1.30
N LEU A 99 -1.37 -11.39 -1.61
CA LEU A 99 -1.39 -12.65 -0.89
C LEU A 99 -0.63 -13.70 -1.69
N ARG A 100 0.33 -14.37 -1.04
CA ARG A 100 1.08 -15.46 -1.64
C ARG A 100 0.15 -16.59 -2.08
N PRO A 101 0.50 -17.31 -3.17
CA PRO A 101 -0.26 -18.46 -3.64
C PRO A 101 -0.37 -19.54 -2.57
N VAL A 102 -1.50 -20.24 -2.57
CA VAL A 102 -1.73 -21.41 -1.71
C VAL A 102 -1.71 -22.70 -2.53
N PRO A 103 -1.14 -23.80 -2.01
CA PRO A 103 -1.07 -25.06 -2.75
C PRO A 103 -2.44 -25.74 -2.89
N ARG A 104 -3.36 -25.45 -1.98
CA ARG A 104 -4.74 -25.95 -1.94
C ARG A 104 -5.68 -24.81 -1.57
N PRO A 105 -6.96 -24.87 -2.00
CA PRO A 105 -7.93 -23.86 -1.62
C PRO A 105 -8.03 -23.70 -0.11
N ALA A 106 -8.01 -22.45 0.35
CA ALA A 106 -7.97 -22.13 1.77
C ALA A 106 -8.70 -20.81 2.05
N THR A 107 -9.36 -20.76 3.20
CA THR A 107 -9.89 -19.51 3.76
C THR A 107 -8.79 -18.81 4.53
N VAL A 108 -8.48 -17.59 4.11
CA VAL A 108 -7.50 -16.70 4.74
C VAL A 108 -8.22 -15.62 5.54
N TYR A 109 -7.73 -15.35 6.74
CA TYR A 109 -8.21 -14.28 7.60
C TYR A 109 -7.22 -13.11 7.57
N LEU A 110 -7.58 -12.08 6.80
CA LEU A 110 -6.80 -10.85 6.71
C LEU A 110 -7.21 -9.89 7.83
N GLN A 111 -6.23 -9.35 8.54
CA GLN A 111 -6.39 -8.32 9.54
C GLN A 111 -5.48 -7.13 9.24
N ILE A 112 -6.05 -5.94 9.39
CA ILE A 112 -5.30 -4.69 9.38
C ILE A 112 -5.38 -4.10 10.77
N LEU A 113 -4.23 -3.84 11.37
CA LEU A 113 -4.08 -3.29 12.70
C LEU A 113 -3.37 -1.94 12.62
N ARG A 114 -3.80 -0.96 13.41
CA ARG A 114 -3.15 0.33 13.58
C ARG A 114 -2.01 0.18 14.58
N LEU A 115 -0.81 0.58 14.16
CA LEU A 115 0.36 0.62 15.03
C LEU A 115 0.26 1.74 16.06
N LYS A 116 0.93 1.54 17.20
CA LYS A 116 1.07 2.52 18.27
C LYS A 116 2.48 2.45 18.85
N PRO A 117 3.04 3.57 19.33
CA PRO A 117 4.33 3.56 19.99
C PRO A 117 4.27 2.73 21.27
N LEU A 118 5.35 1.99 21.53
CA LEU A 118 5.48 1.14 22.71
C LEU A 118 5.53 1.94 24.02
N THR A 119 5.93 3.21 23.95
CA THR A 119 6.22 4.07 25.10
C THR A 119 5.14 5.12 25.40
N GLY A 120 3.97 5.08 24.74
CA GLY A 120 2.88 6.03 24.98
C GLY A 120 2.21 5.85 26.35
N GLU A 121 1.87 6.97 27.01
CA GLU A 121 1.18 7.06 28.31
C GLU A 121 0.06 6.02 28.45
N GLY A 122 0.23 5.07 29.38
CA GLY A 122 -0.83 4.11 29.68
C GLY A 122 -0.46 2.86 30.48
N THR A 123 0.81 2.42 30.56
CA THR A 123 1.16 1.23 31.38
C THR A 123 2.60 1.23 31.88
N ALA A 124 2.84 1.97 32.95
CA ALA A 124 3.60 1.41 34.05
C ALA A 124 2.59 0.63 34.91
N GLY A 125 2.38 -0.65 34.63
CA GLY A 125 1.47 -1.46 35.44
C GLY A 125 1.04 -2.76 34.76
N GLY A 126 1.56 -3.88 35.25
CA GLY A 126 1.02 -5.22 35.02
C GLY A 126 1.64 -5.98 33.86
N GLY A 127 2.41 -7.02 34.19
CA GLY A 127 3.03 -7.94 33.23
C GLY A 127 2.04 -8.53 32.23
N GLY A 128 2.45 -8.55 30.97
CA GLY A 128 1.70 -9.06 29.82
C GLY A 128 2.10 -8.30 28.56
N GLY A 129 3.26 -8.63 27.99
CA GLY A 129 3.83 -8.00 26.79
C GLY A 129 3.04 -8.29 25.51
N GLY A 130 1.79 -7.85 25.43
CA GLY A 130 0.95 -7.94 24.23
C GLY A 130 1.00 -6.65 23.42
N ARG A 131 1.23 -6.77 22.11
CA ARG A 131 1.07 -5.68 21.13
C ARG A 131 -0.33 -5.07 21.26
N ARG A 132 -0.43 -3.80 21.66
CA ARG A 132 -1.71 -3.07 21.79
C ARG A 132 -2.10 -2.35 20.51
N HIS A 133 -2.02 -3.05 19.38
CA HIS A 133 -2.48 -2.52 18.10
C HIS A 133 -4.01 -2.49 18.04
N ILE A 134 -4.57 -1.47 17.37
CA ILE A 134 -6.04 -1.32 17.25
C ILE A 134 -6.47 -1.91 15.92
N ARG A 135 -7.41 -2.85 15.93
CA ARG A 135 -7.96 -3.42 14.71
C ARG A 135 -8.72 -2.39 13.88
N ILE A 136 -8.29 -2.19 12.64
CA ILE A 136 -8.95 -1.34 11.63
C ILE A 136 -9.96 -2.16 10.84
N ARG A 137 -9.56 -3.34 10.34
CA ARG A 137 -10.38 -4.17 9.47
C ARG A 137 -10.08 -5.65 9.67
N SER A 138 -11.09 -6.50 9.43
CA SER A 138 -10.92 -7.93 9.23
C SER A 138 -11.69 -8.36 7.98
N LEU A 139 -11.10 -9.25 7.19
CA LEU A 139 -11.70 -9.81 5.98
C LEU A 139 -11.47 -11.33 5.98
N LYS A 140 -12.47 -12.06 5.52
CA LYS A 140 -12.38 -13.48 5.19
C LYS A 140 -12.26 -13.59 3.68
N ILE A 141 -11.22 -14.24 3.18
CA ILE A 141 -10.90 -14.33 1.75
C ILE A 141 -10.71 -15.79 1.41
N ASP A 142 -11.49 -16.31 0.45
CA ASP A 142 -11.35 -17.68 -0.01
C ASP A 142 -10.42 -17.72 -1.23
N LEU A 143 -9.22 -18.24 -1.04
CA LEU A 143 -8.22 -18.40 -2.10
C LEU A 143 -8.40 -19.76 -2.76
N HIS A 144 -8.49 -19.78 -4.08
CA HIS A 144 -8.71 -21.00 -4.88
C HIS A 144 -7.61 -21.24 -5.92
N SER A 145 -6.69 -20.29 -6.10
CA SER A 145 -5.67 -20.32 -7.13
C SER A 145 -4.29 -20.69 -6.56
N ARG A 146 -3.50 -21.38 -7.39
CA ARG A 146 -2.05 -21.56 -7.18
C ARG A 146 -1.23 -20.36 -7.65
N SER A 147 -1.89 -19.32 -8.17
CA SER A 147 -1.33 -17.98 -8.35
C SER A 147 -1.64 -17.13 -7.12
N GLY A 148 -0.78 -16.17 -6.80
CA GLY A 148 -1.13 -15.23 -5.74
C GLY A 148 -2.27 -14.30 -6.14
N HIS A 149 -2.73 -13.52 -5.17
CA HIS A 149 -3.99 -12.79 -5.24
C HIS A 149 -3.81 -11.36 -4.72
N TRP A 150 -4.22 -10.38 -5.53
CA TRP A 150 -4.29 -8.99 -5.09
C TRP A 150 -5.62 -8.70 -4.43
N GLN A 151 -5.57 -8.38 -3.13
CA GLN A 151 -6.73 -7.93 -2.38
C GLN A 151 -6.73 -6.41 -2.28
N SER A 152 -7.85 -5.78 -2.66
CA SER A 152 -8.10 -4.36 -2.39
C SER A 152 -8.94 -4.17 -1.13
N ILE A 153 -8.61 -3.17 -0.32
CA ILE A 153 -9.33 -2.80 0.90
C ILE A 153 -9.62 -1.30 0.85
N ASP A 154 -10.86 -0.90 1.08
CA ASP A 154 -11.20 0.53 1.23
C ASP A 154 -10.46 1.12 2.44
N PHE A 155 -9.68 2.16 2.18
CA PHE A 155 -8.81 2.80 3.16
C PHE A 155 -9.11 4.30 3.33
N LYS A 156 -10.21 4.78 2.74
CA LYS A 156 -10.55 6.21 2.69
C LYS A 156 -10.71 6.83 4.07
N GLN A 157 -11.42 6.16 4.97
CA GLN A 157 -11.66 6.68 6.33
C GLN A 157 -10.36 6.78 7.14
N VAL A 158 -9.45 5.81 7.00
CA VAL A 158 -8.16 5.80 7.69
C VAL A 158 -7.29 6.95 7.17
N LEU A 159 -7.14 7.09 5.85
CA LEU A 159 -6.39 8.21 5.27
C LEU A 159 -6.96 9.57 5.67
N HIS A 160 -8.28 9.71 5.66
CA HIS A 160 -8.92 10.95 6.07
C HIS A 160 -8.62 11.30 7.54
N SER A 161 -8.58 10.30 8.43
CA SER A 161 -8.14 10.51 9.82
C SER A 161 -6.68 10.93 9.89
N TRP A 162 -5.79 10.31 9.11
CA TRP A 162 -4.37 10.67 9.08
C TRP A 162 -4.14 12.06 8.49
N PHE A 163 -4.86 12.46 7.46
CA PHE A 163 -4.69 13.79 6.85
C PHE A 163 -5.15 14.91 7.80
N ARG A 164 -6.17 14.65 8.63
CA ARG A 164 -6.58 15.58 9.70
C ARG A 164 -5.60 15.63 10.86
N GLN A 165 -4.95 14.51 11.18
CA GLN A 165 -3.99 14.37 12.29
C GLN A 165 -2.78 13.53 11.85
N PRO A 166 -1.84 14.10 11.09
CA PRO A 166 -0.71 13.36 10.51
C PRO A 166 0.17 12.69 11.57
N GLN A 167 0.33 13.32 12.73
CA GLN A 167 1.05 12.79 13.89
C GLN A 167 0.45 11.49 14.47
N SER A 168 -0.77 11.15 14.08
CA SER A 168 -1.43 9.92 14.51
C SER A 168 -1.13 8.73 13.58
N ASN A 169 -0.46 8.96 12.46
CA ASN A 169 -0.02 7.93 11.53
C ASN A 169 1.28 7.29 12.04
N TRP A 170 1.15 6.12 12.64
CA TRP A 170 2.26 5.27 13.04
C TRP A 170 2.44 4.06 12.10
N GLY A 171 1.68 4.04 11.00
CA GLY A 171 1.59 2.89 10.11
C GLY A 171 0.57 1.85 10.55
N ILE A 172 0.59 0.72 9.84
CA ILE A 172 -0.30 -0.42 10.03
C ILE A 172 0.49 -1.73 10.01
N GLU A 173 -0.03 -2.72 10.70
CA GLU A 173 0.38 -4.12 10.56
C GLU A 173 -0.68 -4.85 9.74
N ILE A 174 -0.22 -5.67 8.80
CA ILE A 174 -1.06 -6.44 7.88
C ILE A 174 -0.72 -7.90 8.08
N ASN A 175 -1.68 -8.68 8.53
CA ASN A 175 -1.53 -10.10 8.75
C ASN A 175 -2.59 -10.83 7.92
N ALA A 176 -2.25 -11.93 7.27
CA ALA A 176 -3.20 -12.73 6.50
C ALA A 176 -2.93 -14.22 6.72
N PHE A 177 -3.51 -14.77 7.80
CA PHE A 177 -3.26 -16.15 8.20
C PHE A 177 -4.20 -17.13 7.49
N ASP A 178 -3.63 -18.19 6.94
CA ASP A 178 -4.37 -19.36 6.47
C ASP A 178 -4.72 -20.31 7.64
N PRO A 179 -5.46 -21.41 7.41
CA PRO A 179 -5.82 -22.35 8.46
C PRO A 179 -4.63 -23.08 9.11
N SER A 180 -3.45 -23.05 8.48
CA SER A 180 -2.21 -23.60 9.03
C SER A 180 -1.47 -22.62 9.95
N GLY A 181 -1.92 -21.37 10.01
CA GLY A 181 -1.26 -20.28 10.73
C GLY A 181 -0.12 -19.62 9.95
N THR A 182 0.01 -19.92 8.65
CA THR A 182 1.00 -19.28 7.78
C THR A 182 0.51 -17.90 7.36
N ASP A 183 1.31 -16.87 7.59
CA ASP A 183 1.01 -15.52 7.08
C ASP A 183 1.33 -15.44 5.58
N LEU A 184 0.31 -15.16 4.78
CA LEU A 184 0.38 -15.06 3.34
C LEU A 184 0.54 -13.62 2.84
N ALA A 185 0.41 -12.61 3.71
CA ALA A 185 0.59 -11.22 3.31
C ALA A 185 2.05 -10.96 2.92
N VAL A 186 2.26 -10.30 1.78
CA VAL A 186 3.59 -9.82 1.40
C VAL A 186 3.76 -8.39 1.90
N THR A 187 4.57 -8.24 2.95
CA THR A 187 4.86 -6.94 3.61
C THR A 187 6.34 -6.54 3.51
N SER A 188 7.22 -7.47 3.14
CA SER A 188 8.64 -7.21 2.86
C SER A 188 9.10 -8.03 1.66
N LEU A 189 10.07 -7.50 0.91
CA LEU A 189 10.70 -8.19 -0.21
C LEU A 189 11.65 -9.28 0.31
N GLY A 190 11.09 -10.41 0.74
CA GLY A 190 11.84 -11.62 1.08
C GLY A 190 12.05 -12.54 -0.14
N PRO A 191 12.75 -13.66 0.03
CA PRO A 191 12.88 -14.69 -1.02
C PRO A 191 11.51 -15.12 -1.54
N GLY A 192 11.33 -15.11 -2.87
CA GLY A 192 10.05 -15.43 -3.53
C GLY A 192 9.11 -14.23 -3.77
N ALA A 193 9.56 -12.99 -3.48
CA ALA A 193 8.87 -11.76 -3.90
C ALA A 193 9.32 -11.23 -5.27
N GLU A 194 10.12 -12.00 -6.01
CA GLU A 194 10.65 -11.62 -7.33
C GLU A 194 9.53 -11.50 -8.36
N GLY A 195 9.34 -10.30 -8.92
CA GLY A 195 8.30 -10.04 -9.92
C GLY A 195 6.86 -10.02 -9.38
N LEU A 196 6.70 -9.85 -8.06
CA LEU A 196 5.49 -9.30 -7.43
C LEU A 196 5.40 -7.80 -7.67
#